data_AF-A0A3M7B4R4-F1
#
_entry.id   AF-A0A3M7B4R4-F1
#
_cell.length_a   1.000
_cell.length_b   1.000
_cell.length_c   1.000
_cell.angle_alpha   90.00
_cell.angle_beta   90.00
_cell.angle_gamma   90.00
#
_symmetry.space_group_name_H-M   'P 1'
#
loop_
_entity.id
_entity.type
_entity.pdbx_description
1 polymer ?
#
loop_
_entity_poly.entity_id
_entity_poly.type
_entity_poly.pdbx_seq_one_letter_code
_entity_poly.pdbx_strand_id
1 'polypeptide(L)'
;MFAHAENSYIIDHYDQLPEVVIFQHANQYQWHNDDPLYDGRRTLERLQLPHVLEEGYVNLRCVWTLGCQVEIRPLIEETEIVPTAAPSEQRAGWYYKEAFQFLFPDVPVPSEIGLSCCAQFAVTATKLRERPKSDYERYRRWLLETPLADELSGRILEYSWHIVFGKEAVHCPDAQSCYCSVYGLCELTCEDQGVCMSQYTLPKYSTLPHGWPEYGWDGEWRNVSQLRDQQAQDFMPIQSHEQVNAH
;
A
#
# COMPACT_ATOMS: atom_id res chain seq x y z
N MET A 1 -9.89 -13.86 -2.62
CA MET A 1 -9.01 -12.74 -2.99
C MET A 1 -9.31 -11.48 -2.19
N PHE A 2 -8.30 -10.71 -1.79
CA PHE A 2 -8.42 -9.45 -1.04
C PHE A 2 -9.24 -8.39 -1.81
N ALA A 3 -8.94 -8.18 -3.10
CA ALA A 3 -9.67 -7.22 -3.94
C ALA A 3 -11.18 -7.48 -4.08
N HIS A 4 -11.60 -8.75 -4.04
CA HIS A 4 -13.03 -9.09 -4.03
C HIS A 4 -13.71 -8.67 -2.72
N ALA A 5 -13.02 -8.81 -1.58
CA ALA A 5 -13.55 -8.42 -0.28
C ALA A 5 -13.71 -6.89 -0.18
N GLU A 6 -12.74 -6.13 -0.66
CA GLU A 6 -12.80 -4.66 -0.74
C GLU A 6 -14.02 -4.19 -1.54
N ASN A 7 -14.17 -4.73 -2.76
CA ASN A 7 -15.30 -4.40 -3.63
C ASN A 7 -16.64 -4.79 -3.01
N SER A 8 -16.73 -5.99 -2.43
CA SER A 8 -17.97 -6.46 -1.79
C SER A 8 -18.39 -5.54 -0.64
N TYR A 9 -17.44 -5.16 0.22
CA TYR A 9 -17.72 -4.22 1.32
C TYR A 9 -18.24 -2.88 0.79
N ILE A 10 -17.59 -2.29 -0.22
CA ILE A 10 -18.01 -1.00 -0.79
C ILE A 10 -19.43 -1.11 -1.35
N ILE A 11 -19.74 -2.18 -2.10
CA ILE A 11 -21.06 -2.39 -2.72
C ILE A 11 -22.14 -2.60 -1.66
N ASP A 12 -21.87 -3.47 -0.68
CA ASP A 12 -22.85 -3.88 0.34
C ASP A 12 -23.18 -2.73 1.30
N HIS A 13 -22.23 -1.82 1.52
CA HIS A 13 -22.36 -0.69 2.43
C HIS A 13 -22.45 0.68 1.76
N TYR A 14 -22.50 0.78 0.43
CA TYR A 14 -22.37 2.04 -0.32
C TYR A 14 -23.21 3.22 0.22
N ASP A 15 -24.47 2.96 0.55
CA ASP A 15 -25.42 3.96 1.05
C ASP A 15 -25.24 4.26 2.55
N GLN A 16 -24.46 3.47 3.27
CA GLN A 16 -24.26 3.51 4.73
C GLN A 16 -22.77 3.48 5.13
N LEU A 17 -21.86 3.83 4.21
CA LEU A 17 -20.42 3.85 4.48
C LEU A 17 -20.10 4.77 5.67
N PRO A 18 -19.23 4.34 6.60
CA PRO A 18 -18.68 5.22 7.63
C PRO A 18 -17.84 6.32 6.98
N GLU A 19 -17.55 7.39 7.74
CA GLU A 19 -16.81 8.56 7.23
C GLU A 19 -15.46 8.20 6.61
N VAL A 20 -14.75 7.24 7.21
CA VAL A 20 -13.51 6.66 6.71
C VAL A 20 -13.63 5.13 6.71
N VAL A 21 -13.23 4.50 5.62
CA VAL A 21 -13.08 3.06 5.47
C VAL A 21 -11.59 2.76 5.30
N ILE A 22 -11.11 1.73 5.99
CA ILE A 22 -9.71 1.30 5.91
C ILE A 22 -9.68 -0.16 5.44
N PHE A 23 -8.97 -0.41 4.35
CA PHE A 23 -8.71 -1.76 3.85
C PHE A 23 -7.27 -2.14 4.21
N GLN A 24 -7.15 -3.23 4.97
CA GLN A 24 -5.87 -3.76 5.40
C GLN A 24 -5.98 -5.29 5.46
N HIS A 25 -4.89 -5.97 5.15
CA HIS A 25 -4.83 -7.42 5.30
C HIS A 25 -5.04 -7.82 6.78
N ALA A 26 -5.68 -8.96 7.02
CA ALA A 26 -6.22 -9.31 8.33
C ALA A 26 -5.18 -9.63 9.43
N ASN A 27 -3.97 -10.04 9.06
CA ASN A 27 -2.95 -10.42 10.04
C ASN A 27 -2.33 -9.18 10.68
N GLN A 28 -2.23 -9.17 12.01
CA GLN A 28 -1.52 -8.10 12.69
C GLN A 28 -0.06 -8.02 12.25
N TYR A 29 0.64 -9.15 12.15
CA TYR A 29 2.03 -9.19 11.69
C TYR A 29 2.12 -9.75 10.27
N GLN A 30 2.54 -8.91 9.32
CA GLN A 30 2.74 -9.31 7.92
C GLN A 30 3.52 -8.25 7.16
N TRP A 31 4.33 -8.68 6.20
CA TRP A 31 5.21 -7.80 5.44
C TRP A 31 4.48 -6.67 4.69
N HIS A 32 3.18 -6.81 4.42
CA HIS A 32 2.37 -5.75 3.82
C HIS A 32 2.20 -4.51 4.74
N ASN A 33 2.45 -4.61 6.04
CA ASN A 33 2.35 -3.49 6.97
C ASN A 33 3.63 -2.65 6.98
N ASP A 34 3.48 -1.34 6.85
CA ASP A 34 4.58 -0.37 6.77
C ASP A 34 5.07 0.05 8.17
N ASP A 35 5.54 -0.94 8.94
CA ASP A 35 6.11 -0.81 10.28
C ASP A 35 7.39 -1.65 10.36
N PRO A 36 8.41 -1.29 11.18
CA PRO A 36 9.67 -2.03 11.15
C PRO A 36 9.58 -3.44 11.77
N LEU A 37 8.51 -3.74 12.51
CA LEU A 37 8.15 -5.10 12.93
C LEU A 37 6.93 -5.64 12.17
N TYR A 38 6.53 -5.00 11.07
CA TYR A 38 5.41 -5.42 10.24
C TYR A 38 4.06 -5.47 10.99
N ASP A 39 3.92 -4.61 12.00
CA ASP A 39 2.77 -4.58 12.92
C ASP A 39 1.67 -3.62 12.45
N GLY A 40 0.62 -4.20 11.91
CA GLY A 40 -0.54 -3.51 11.36
C GLY A 40 -1.38 -2.80 12.42
N ARG A 41 -1.28 -3.20 13.69
CA ARG A 41 -1.95 -2.45 14.77
C ARG A 41 -1.28 -1.09 14.95
N ARG A 42 0.06 -1.06 14.93
CA ARG A 42 0.83 0.18 15.12
C ARG A 42 0.67 1.15 13.96
N THR A 43 0.56 0.66 12.72
CA THR A 43 0.25 1.51 11.57
C THR A 43 -1.12 2.19 11.76
N LEU A 44 -2.14 1.46 12.19
CA LEU A 44 -3.47 2.01 12.45
C LEU A 44 -3.52 2.99 13.64
N GLU A 45 -2.81 2.68 14.74
CA GLU A 45 -2.73 3.57 15.91
C GLU A 45 -2.10 4.93 15.58
N ARG A 46 -1.24 5.00 14.56
CA ARG A 46 -0.56 6.22 14.12
C ARG A 46 -1.24 6.94 12.97
N LEU A 47 -2.22 6.31 12.33
CA LEU A 47 -2.89 6.85 11.16
C LEU A 47 -3.53 8.22 11.46
N GLN A 48 -3.08 9.24 10.74
CA GLN A 48 -3.58 10.60 10.88
C GLN A 48 -4.91 10.76 10.14
N LEU A 49 -6.02 10.48 10.82
CA LEU A 49 -7.37 10.65 10.25
C LEU A 49 -7.62 12.05 9.63
N PRO A 50 -7.14 13.17 10.20
CA PRO A 50 -7.28 14.48 9.55
C PRO A 50 -6.68 14.51 8.14
N HIS A 51 -5.52 13.89 7.93
CA HIS A 51 -4.90 13.80 6.62
C HIS A 51 -5.70 12.92 5.66
N VAL A 52 -6.27 11.80 6.14
CA VAL A 52 -7.17 10.96 5.33
C VAL A 52 -8.41 11.73 4.89
N LEU A 53 -8.99 12.53 5.79
CA LEU A 53 -10.16 13.37 5.50
C LEU A 53 -9.85 14.45 4.46
N GLU A 54 -8.66 15.06 4.53
CA GLU A 54 -8.18 16.06 3.58
C GLU A 54 -7.90 15.47 2.19
N GLU A 55 -7.16 14.36 2.13
CA GLU A 55 -6.72 13.75 0.87
C GLU A 55 -7.81 12.90 0.19
N GLY A 56 -8.80 12.44 0.95
CA GLY A 56 -9.87 11.54 0.50
C GLY A 56 -9.43 10.10 0.27
N TYR A 57 -8.18 9.87 -0.14
CA TYR A 57 -7.55 8.57 -0.33
C TYR A 57 -6.08 8.64 0.08
N VAL A 58 -5.64 7.66 0.89
CA VAL A 58 -4.27 7.53 1.39
C VAL A 58 -3.83 6.08 1.29
N ASN A 59 -2.72 5.81 0.62
CA ASN A 59 -2.05 4.50 0.66
C ASN A 59 -1.35 4.35 2.02
N LEU A 60 -1.49 3.18 2.66
CA LEU A 60 -0.86 2.89 3.95
C LEU A 60 0.62 2.50 3.83
N ARG A 61 1.20 2.47 2.63
CA ARG A 61 2.62 2.27 2.39
C ARG A 61 3.27 3.53 1.82
N CYS A 62 4.30 4.01 2.50
CA CYS A 62 5.03 5.20 2.11
C CYS A 62 6.30 4.90 1.30
N VAL A 63 7.04 3.84 1.63
CA VAL A 63 8.27 3.49 0.89
C VAL A 63 8.00 2.95 -0.50
N TRP A 64 8.93 3.23 -1.40
CA TRP A 64 8.85 2.84 -2.81
C TRP A 64 9.39 1.44 -3.10
N THR A 65 9.77 0.68 -2.07
CA THR A 65 10.46 -0.62 -2.19
C THR A 65 9.77 -1.59 -3.17
N LEU A 66 8.45 -1.49 -3.31
CA LEU A 66 7.67 -2.24 -4.29
C LEU A 66 6.66 -1.32 -4.97
N GLY A 67 6.65 -1.29 -6.29
CA GLY A 67 5.62 -0.63 -7.11
C GLY A 67 5.90 0.79 -7.56
N CYS A 68 6.66 1.56 -6.79
CA CYS A 68 7.11 2.89 -7.18
C CYS A 68 8.53 2.84 -7.78
N GLN A 69 8.87 3.70 -8.73
CA GLN A 69 8.03 4.73 -9.34
C GLN A 69 7.12 4.21 -10.46
N VAL A 70 7.52 3.13 -11.14
CA VAL A 70 6.75 2.55 -12.24
C VAL A 70 6.78 1.04 -12.11
N GLU A 71 5.64 0.46 -11.77
CA GLU A 71 5.44 -0.99 -11.72
C GLU A 71 5.06 -1.54 -13.09
N ILE A 72 4.14 -0.85 -13.78
CA ILE A 72 3.49 -1.37 -14.98
C ILE A 72 3.64 -0.36 -16.10
N ARG A 73 4.02 -0.83 -17.29
CA ARG A 73 4.01 -0.09 -18.56
C ARG A 73 3.01 -0.73 -19.51
N PRO A 74 1.70 -0.44 -19.41
CA PRO A 74 0.66 -1.22 -20.06
C PRO A 74 0.82 -1.34 -21.58
N LEU A 75 1.28 -0.27 -22.24
CA LEU A 75 1.43 -0.21 -23.70
C LEU A 75 2.68 -0.92 -24.22
N ILE A 76 3.68 -1.13 -23.36
CA ILE A 76 4.92 -1.84 -23.71
C ILE A 76 4.74 -3.32 -23.39
N GLU A 77 4.31 -3.62 -22.16
CA GLU A 77 4.19 -4.98 -21.65
C GLU A 77 3.14 -5.82 -22.39
N GLU A 78 2.05 -5.22 -22.90
CA GLU A 78 1.09 -5.95 -23.76
C GLU A 78 1.76 -6.50 -25.04
N THR A 79 2.79 -5.82 -25.55
CA THR A 79 3.49 -6.22 -26.78
C THR A 79 4.62 -7.22 -26.52
N GLU A 80 4.97 -7.45 -25.26
CA GLU A 80 5.96 -8.46 -24.90
C GLU A 80 5.43 -9.85 -25.22
N ILE A 81 6.33 -10.72 -25.69
CA ILE A 81 5.98 -12.12 -25.88
C ILE A 81 5.77 -12.71 -24.49
N VAL A 82 4.51 -12.92 -24.11
CA VAL A 82 4.14 -13.76 -22.98
C VAL A 82 4.81 -15.12 -23.23
N PRO A 83 5.83 -15.51 -22.45
CA PRO A 83 6.45 -16.80 -22.64
C PRO A 83 5.38 -17.88 -22.53
N THR A 84 5.65 -19.11 -22.96
CA THR A 84 4.92 -20.27 -22.42
C THR A 84 5.33 -20.48 -20.97
N ALA A 85 5.13 -19.42 -20.19
CA ALA A 85 5.54 -19.23 -18.83
C ALA A 85 4.63 -20.08 -17.96
N ALA A 86 5.18 -20.66 -16.91
CA ALA A 86 4.34 -21.19 -15.85
C ALA A 86 3.42 -20.06 -15.34
N PRO A 87 2.20 -20.36 -14.84
CA PRO A 87 1.32 -19.33 -14.28
C PRO A 87 2.01 -18.39 -13.26
N SER A 88 3.01 -18.91 -12.53
CA SER A 88 3.84 -18.15 -11.57
C SER A 88 4.82 -17.14 -12.19
N GLU A 89 5.06 -17.23 -13.50
CA GLU A 89 5.96 -16.32 -14.24
C GLU A 89 5.18 -15.23 -14.98
N GLN A 90 3.84 -15.29 -14.93
CA GLN A 90 2.99 -14.28 -15.53
C GLN A 90 3.05 -12.97 -14.76
N ARG A 91 3.01 -11.86 -15.49
CA ARG A 91 3.04 -10.50 -14.93
C ARG A 91 1.72 -9.80 -15.18
N ALA A 92 1.25 -9.08 -14.17
CA ALA A 92 0.03 -8.29 -14.26
C ALA A 92 0.06 -7.30 -15.44
N GLY A 93 1.23 -6.74 -15.75
CA GLY A 93 1.38 -5.74 -16.82
C GLY A 93 1.08 -6.25 -18.23
N TRP A 94 1.27 -7.55 -18.50
CA TRP A 94 0.87 -8.17 -19.78
C TRP A 94 -0.64 -8.11 -20.02
N TYR A 95 -1.44 -8.07 -18.94
CA TYR A 95 -2.91 -8.07 -19.00
C TYR A 95 -3.52 -6.73 -18.59
N TYR A 96 -2.72 -5.79 -18.10
CA TYR A 96 -3.20 -4.57 -17.45
C TYR A 96 -3.97 -3.67 -18.42
N LYS A 97 -3.52 -3.54 -19.68
CA LYS A 97 -4.18 -2.67 -20.66
C LYS A 97 -5.63 -3.11 -20.93
N GLU A 98 -5.86 -4.39 -21.24
CA GLU A 98 -7.19 -4.93 -21.51
C GLU A 98 -8.09 -4.76 -20.28
N ALA A 99 -7.56 -5.11 -19.10
CA ALA A 99 -8.27 -4.92 -17.84
C ALA A 99 -8.62 -3.45 -17.60
N PHE A 100 -7.67 -2.53 -17.80
CA PHE A 100 -7.89 -1.10 -17.61
C PHE A 100 -8.99 -0.57 -18.53
N GLN A 101 -9.03 -1.00 -19.79
CA GLN A 101 -10.10 -0.62 -20.73
C GLN A 101 -11.48 -1.14 -20.29
N PHE A 102 -11.55 -2.30 -19.64
CA PHE A 102 -12.79 -2.80 -19.05
C PHE A 102 -13.21 -2.00 -17.81
N LEU A 103 -12.27 -1.73 -16.91
CA LEU A 103 -12.52 -1.03 -15.66
C LEU A 103 -12.89 0.45 -15.92
N PHE A 104 -12.20 1.09 -16.85
CA PHE A 104 -12.29 2.51 -17.17
C PHE A 104 -12.52 2.75 -18.69
N PRO A 105 -13.72 2.42 -19.22
CA PRO A 105 -13.97 2.43 -20.67
C PRO A 105 -13.77 3.79 -21.34
N ASP A 106 -13.95 4.89 -20.60
CA ASP A 106 -13.85 6.26 -21.11
C ASP A 106 -12.52 6.95 -20.76
N VAL A 107 -11.57 6.22 -20.18
CA VAL A 107 -10.27 6.77 -19.75
C VAL A 107 -9.16 6.19 -20.64
N PRO A 108 -8.29 7.04 -21.21
CA PRO A 108 -7.14 6.55 -21.97
C PRO A 108 -6.21 5.75 -21.06
N VAL A 109 -5.70 4.62 -21.57
CA VAL A 109 -4.75 3.79 -20.82
C VAL A 109 -3.46 4.58 -20.57
N PRO A 110 -3.02 4.74 -19.31
CA PRO A 110 -1.77 5.42 -19.00
C PRO A 110 -0.57 4.67 -19.56
N SER A 111 0.49 5.40 -19.92
CA SER A 111 1.75 4.79 -20.38
C SER A 111 2.52 4.10 -19.25
N GLU A 112 2.38 4.61 -18.02
CA GLU A 112 3.06 4.11 -16.82
C GLU A 112 2.08 4.14 -15.65
N ILE A 113 2.18 3.12 -14.79
CA ILE A 113 1.42 3.01 -13.54
C ILE A 113 2.42 2.80 -12.41
N GLY A 114 2.24 3.54 -11.31
CA GLY A 114 3.12 3.49 -10.16
C GLY A 114 2.39 3.85 -8.88
N LEU A 115 2.55 3.01 -7.87
CA LEU A 115 2.04 3.20 -6.53
C LEU A 115 2.82 2.25 -5.60
N SER A 116 3.08 2.67 -4.37
CA SER A 116 3.58 1.75 -3.35
C SER A 116 2.60 0.58 -3.19
N CYS A 117 3.12 -0.65 -3.22
CA CYS A 117 2.30 -1.88 -3.32
C CYS A 117 1.25 -2.06 -2.22
N CYS A 118 0.55 -3.18 -2.37
CA CYS A 118 -0.03 -4.02 -1.33
C CYS A 118 -1.49 -3.73 -0.98
N ALA A 119 -2.16 -2.86 -1.76
CA ALA A 119 -3.59 -2.57 -1.68
C ALA A 119 -4.10 -2.19 -0.29
N GLN A 120 -3.25 -1.76 0.64
CA GLN A 120 -3.69 -1.29 1.95
C GLN A 120 -3.88 0.23 1.88
N PHE A 121 -5.11 0.71 2.06
CA PHE A 121 -5.43 2.13 1.93
C PHE A 121 -6.58 2.55 2.87
N ALA A 122 -6.60 3.83 3.19
CA ALA A 122 -7.72 4.50 3.83
C ALA A 122 -8.41 5.42 2.82
N VAL A 123 -9.74 5.44 2.83
CA VAL A 123 -10.55 6.21 1.90
C VAL A 123 -11.78 6.78 2.59
N THR A 124 -12.17 8.01 2.26
CA THR A 124 -13.36 8.62 2.84
C THR A 124 -14.63 8.16 2.14
N ALA A 125 -15.75 8.17 2.86
CA ALA A 125 -17.08 7.90 2.29
C ALA A 125 -17.39 8.85 1.12
N THR A 126 -16.99 10.12 1.26
CA THR A 126 -17.14 11.14 0.21
C THR A 126 -16.35 10.74 -1.04
N LYS A 127 -15.11 10.28 -0.87
CA LYS A 127 -14.26 9.86 -1.97
C LYS A 127 -14.78 8.61 -2.67
N LEU A 128 -15.26 7.63 -1.92
CA LEU A 128 -15.95 6.44 -2.46
C LEU A 128 -17.19 6.81 -3.29
N ARG A 129 -17.91 7.87 -2.91
CA ARG A 129 -19.13 8.31 -3.59
C ARG A 129 -18.90 9.21 -4.79
N GLU A 130 -17.65 9.62 -5.07
CA GLU A 130 -17.33 10.29 -6.34
C GLU A 130 -17.61 9.40 -7.55
N ARG A 131 -17.58 8.06 -7.36
CA ARG A 131 -17.98 7.08 -8.37
C ARG A 131 -19.31 6.43 -8.02
N PRO A 132 -20.20 6.20 -9.00
CA PRO A 132 -21.46 5.51 -8.75
C PRO A 132 -21.22 4.07 -8.33
N LYS A 133 -22.13 3.51 -7.52
CA LYS A 133 -22.10 2.09 -7.10
C LYS A 133 -21.86 1.10 -8.25
N SER A 134 -22.43 1.39 -9.43
CA SER A 134 -22.29 0.58 -10.64
C SER A 134 -20.85 0.42 -11.14
N ASP A 135 -19.94 1.35 -10.80
CA ASP A 135 -18.51 1.21 -11.11
C ASP A 135 -17.88 0.10 -10.27
N TYR A 136 -18.13 0.08 -8.96
CA TYR A 136 -17.67 -0.98 -8.07
C TYR A 136 -18.26 -2.35 -8.44
N GLU A 137 -19.53 -2.39 -8.84
CA GLU A 137 -20.16 -3.61 -9.37
C GLU A 137 -19.49 -4.08 -10.67
N ARG A 138 -19.06 -3.17 -11.55
CA ARG A 138 -18.27 -3.50 -12.74
C ARG A 138 -16.90 -4.06 -12.38
N TYR A 139 -16.20 -3.46 -11.42
CA TYR A 139 -14.90 -3.95 -10.96
C TYR A 139 -14.99 -5.36 -10.36
N ARG A 140 -16.00 -5.59 -9.50
CA ARG A 140 -16.28 -6.91 -8.93
C ARG A 140 -16.63 -7.93 -10.00
N ARG A 141 -17.46 -7.57 -10.98
CA ARG A 141 -17.80 -8.45 -12.10
C ARG A 141 -16.56 -8.85 -12.89
N TRP A 142 -15.67 -7.90 -13.19
CA TRP A 142 -14.41 -8.20 -13.86
C TRP A 142 -13.59 -9.23 -13.08
N LEU A 143 -13.45 -9.06 -11.75
CA LEU A 143 -12.77 -10.03 -10.88
C LEU A 143 -13.39 -11.43 -10.90
N LEU A 144 -14.70 -11.54 -11.09
CA LEU A 144 -15.42 -12.82 -11.08
C LEU A 144 -15.42 -13.52 -12.44
N GLU A 145 -15.38 -12.75 -13.53
CA GLU A 145 -15.52 -13.26 -14.90
C GLU A 145 -14.17 -13.42 -15.62
N THR A 146 -13.12 -12.75 -15.15
CA THR A 146 -11.79 -12.83 -15.76
C THR A 146 -11.21 -14.24 -15.67
N PRO A 147 -10.57 -14.76 -16.74
CA PRO A 147 -9.87 -16.05 -16.69
C PRO A 147 -8.51 -15.98 -15.99
N LEU A 148 -8.08 -14.79 -15.56
CA LEU A 148 -6.80 -14.59 -14.90
C LEU A 148 -6.77 -15.25 -13.51
N ALA A 149 -5.60 -15.72 -13.12
CA ALA A 149 -5.38 -16.21 -11.76
C ALA A 149 -5.56 -15.08 -10.74
N ASP A 150 -6.00 -15.45 -9.52
CA ASP A 150 -6.34 -14.52 -8.45
C ASP A 150 -5.22 -13.50 -8.14
N GLU A 151 -3.97 -13.95 -8.21
CA GLU A 151 -2.78 -13.12 -7.95
C GLU A 151 -2.61 -12.03 -9.02
N LEU A 152 -2.87 -12.34 -10.29
CA LEU A 152 -2.76 -11.39 -11.40
C LEU A 152 -3.90 -10.37 -11.39
N SER A 153 -5.14 -10.84 -11.27
CA SER A 153 -6.30 -9.94 -11.24
C SER A 153 -6.32 -9.08 -9.98
N GLY A 154 -5.89 -9.62 -8.85
CA GLY A 154 -5.70 -8.88 -7.61
C GLY A 154 -4.65 -7.78 -7.77
N ARG A 155 -3.49 -8.09 -8.36
CA ARG A 155 -2.42 -7.12 -8.65
C ARG A 155 -2.89 -6.01 -9.61
N ILE A 156 -3.69 -6.34 -10.63
CA ILE A 156 -4.23 -5.31 -11.54
C ILE A 156 -5.12 -4.31 -10.79
N LEU A 157 -6.01 -4.80 -9.92
CA LEU A 157 -6.84 -3.89 -9.11
C LEU A 157 -6.04 -3.13 -8.06
N GLU A 158 -5.04 -3.75 -7.43
CA GLU A 158 -4.11 -3.10 -6.50
C GLU A 158 -3.51 -1.82 -7.13
N TYR A 159 -3.02 -1.92 -8.37
CA TYR A 159 -2.47 -0.78 -9.10
C TYR A 159 -3.52 0.07 -9.82
N SER A 160 -4.80 -0.21 -9.66
CA SER A 160 -5.89 0.60 -10.18
C SER A 160 -6.55 1.49 -9.10
N TRP A 161 -6.45 1.12 -7.82
CA TRP A 161 -7.21 1.78 -6.75
C TRP A 161 -6.95 3.28 -6.63
N HIS A 162 -5.69 3.72 -6.69
CA HIS A 162 -5.37 5.15 -6.62
C HIS A 162 -6.00 5.94 -7.79
N ILE A 163 -6.09 5.33 -8.97
CA ILE A 163 -6.76 5.90 -10.16
C ILE A 163 -8.28 5.88 -10.00
N VAL A 164 -8.86 4.82 -9.41
CA VAL A 164 -10.28 4.78 -9.00
C VAL A 164 -10.60 6.01 -8.14
N PHE A 165 -9.70 6.36 -7.22
CA PHE A 165 -9.83 7.51 -6.32
C PHE A 165 -9.16 8.80 -6.85
N GLY A 166 -8.96 8.92 -8.16
CA GLY A 166 -8.62 10.18 -8.82
C GLY A 166 -7.21 10.71 -8.55
N LYS A 167 -6.27 9.88 -8.09
CA LYS A 167 -4.84 10.19 -8.11
C LYS A 167 -4.27 9.92 -9.50
N GLU A 168 -3.09 10.49 -9.78
CA GLU A 168 -2.38 10.29 -11.04
C GLU A 168 -1.97 8.82 -11.23
N ALA A 169 -1.79 8.40 -12.48
CA ALA A 169 -1.40 7.03 -12.82
C ALA A 169 -0.10 6.59 -12.12
N VAL A 170 0.84 7.52 -11.92
CA VAL A 170 2.01 7.38 -11.06
C VAL A 170 1.83 8.26 -9.83
N HIS A 171 1.54 7.66 -8.68
CA HIS A 171 1.34 8.35 -7.41
C HIS A 171 2.34 7.83 -6.36
N CYS A 172 3.54 8.39 -6.39
CA CYS A 172 4.66 8.00 -5.54
C CYS A 172 5.14 9.21 -4.72
N PRO A 173 4.45 9.57 -3.63
CA PRO A 173 4.88 10.67 -2.78
C PRO A 173 6.23 10.34 -2.13
N ASP A 174 6.99 11.38 -1.81
CA ASP A 174 8.23 11.25 -1.03
C ASP A 174 7.96 10.52 0.30
N ALA A 175 8.81 9.54 0.65
CA ALA A 175 8.61 8.64 1.77
C ALA A 175 8.61 9.40 3.11
N GLN A 176 9.53 10.34 3.31
CA GLN A 176 9.61 11.14 4.54
C GLN A 176 8.34 11.98 4.72
N SER A 177 7.93 12.66 3.65
CA SER A 177 6.71 13.48 3.61
C SER A 177 5.46 12.62 3.86
N CYS A 178 5.40 11.43 3.27
CA CYS A 178 4.31 10.48 3.48
C CYS A 178 4.26 10.00 4.94
N TYR A 179 5.36 9.58 5.55
CA TYR A 179 5.35 9.14 6.94
C TYR A 179 4.98 10.25 7.92
N CYS A 180 5.37 11.50 7.65
CA CYS A 180 4.91 12.66 8.41
C CYS A 180 3.39 12.81 8.32
N SER A 181 2.85 12.90 7.11
CA SER A 181 1.43 13.19 6.90
C SER A 181 0.51 12.03 7.29
N VAL A 182 0.89 10.78 6.95
CA VAL A 182 0.07 9.59 7.17
C VAL A 182 0.19 9.07 8.61
N TYR A 183 1.38 9.15 9.21
CA TYR A 183 1.68 8.50 10.49
C TYR A 183 2.16 9.43 11.60
N GLY A 184 2.26 10.74 11.33
CA GLY A 184 2.76 11.74 12.29
C GLY A 184 4.25 11.62 12.58
N LEU A 185 5.01 10.90 11.74
CA LEU A 185 6.43 10.64 11.94
C LEU A 185 7.31 11.70 11.23
N CYS A 186 7.11 12.97 11.57
CA CYS A 186 7.71 14.09 10.84
C CYS A 186 9.21 14.29 11.05
N GLU A 187 9.74 13.73 12.13
CA GLU A 187 11.16 13.82 12.49
C GLU A 187 12.00 12.67 11.91
N LEU A 188 11.39 11.85 11.04
CA LEU A 188 12.13 10.80 10.35
C LEU A 188 13.16 11.38 9.41
N THR A 189 14.38 10.85 9.48
CA THR A 189 15.37 11.02 8.44
C THR A 189 15.33 9.79 7.55
N CYS A 190 14.90 9.98 6.31
CA CYS A 190 14.89 8.95 5.27
C CYS A 190 16.11 9.16 4.35
N GLU A 191 16.65 8.08 3.81
CA GLU A 191 17.91 8.11 3.05
C GLU A 191 17.76 8.74 1.66
N ASP A 192 16.60 8.58 1.04
CA ASP A 192 16.27 9.10 -0.30
C ASP A 192 14.74 9.22 -0.46
N GLN A 193 14.28 9.81 -1.58
CA GLN A 193 12.88 10.16 -1.83
C GLN A 193 11.89 8.98 -1.66
N GLY A 194 12.34 7.74 -1.90
CA GLY A 194 11.52 6.54 -1.76
C GLY A 194 11.97 5.58 -0.67
N VAL A 195 13.02 5.91 0.08
CA VAL A 195 13.76 4.98 0.92
C VAL A 195 13.77 5.48 2.35
N CYS A 196 13.18 4.72 3.26
CA CYS A 196 13.21 4.99 4.69
C CYS A 196 13.43 3.67 5.45
N MET A 197 14.69 3.23 5.54
CA MET A 197 15.03 1.89 6.04
C MET A 197 14.70 1.72 7.53
N SER A 198 14.61 2.84 8.26
CA SER A 198 14.18 2.88 9.66
C SER A 198 12.70 2.52 9.85
N GLN A 199 11.86 2.71 8.82
CA GLN A 199 10.44 2.38 8.84
C GLN A 199 10.13 1.03 8.22
N TYR A 200 10.73 0.74 7.07
CA TYR A 200 10.41 -0.47 6.36
C TYR A 200 11.60 -1.00 5.57
N THR A 201 11.76 -2.32 5.63
CA THR A 201 12.63 -3.09 4.74
C THR A 201 11.87 -4.30 4.26
N LEU A 202 12.10 -4.71 3.00
CA LEU A 202 11.49 -5.92 2.48
C LEU A 202 12.07 -7.13 3.21
N PRO A 203 11.25 -8.01 3.82
CA PRO A 203 11.78 -9.16 4.51
C PRO A 203 12.37 -10.18 3.54
N LYS A 204 13.23 -11.04 4.08
CA LYS A 204 13.88 -12.13 3.34
C LYS A 204 12.87 -13.11 2.70
N TYR A 205 11.75 -13.34 3.36
CA TYR A 205 10.67 -14.20 2.88
C TYR A 205 9.31 -13.52 3.12
N SER A 206 8.31 -13.88 2.31
CA SER A 206 6.95 -13.34 2.43
C SER A 206 6.17 -13.86 3.64
N THR A 207 6.57 -14.98 4.24
CA THR A 207 5.90 -15.55 5.41
C THR A 207 6.75 -15.32 6.65
N LEU A 208 6.28 -14.48 7.58
CA LEU A 208 7.01 -14.19 8.81
C LEU A 208 7.20 -15.45 9.68
N PRO A 209 8.26 -15.52 10.51
CA PRO A 209 8.51 -16.64 11.41
C PRO A 209 7.34 -16.90 12.37
N HIS A 210 7.18 -18.16 12.76
CA HIS A 210 6.27 -18.50 13.85
C HIS A 210 6.73 -17.84 15.16
N GLY A 211 5.82 -17.14 15.83
CA GLY A 211 6.13 -16.40 17.05
C GLY A 211 6.77 -15.03 16.80
N TRP A 212 6.69 -14.49 15.59
CA TRP A 212 7.01 -13.08 15.33
C TRP A 212 6.06 -12.15 16.11
N PRO A 213 6.54 -11.02 16.65
CA PRO A 213 7.90 -10.46 16.53
C PRO A 213 8.95 -10.97 17.53
N GLU A 214 8.56 -11.81 18.50
CA GLU A 214 9.42 -12.30 19.58
C GLU A 214 10.51 -13.27 19.10
N TYR A 215 10.28 -13.97 18.00
CA TYR A 215 11.25 -14.86 17.38
C TYR A 215 11.54 -14.44 15.95
N GLY A 216 12.83 -14.31 15.63
CA GLY A 216 13.28 -13.95 14.29
C GLY A 216 13.41 -15.15 13.34
N TRP A 217 14.02 -14.91 12.19
CA TRP A 217 14.10 -15.88 11.09
C TRP A 217 14.95 -17.09 11.41
N ASP A 218 15.95 -16.93 12.28
CA ASP A 218 16.85 -18.00 12.70
C ASP A 218 16.41 -18.59 14.07
N GLY A 219 15.20 -18.25 14.52
CA GLY A 219 14.62 -18.71 15.80
C GLY A 219 15.20 -17.98 17.03
N GLU A 220 15.96 -16.92 16.82
CA GLU A 220 16.54 -16.11 17.88
C GLU A 220 15.45 -15.31 18.62
N TRP A 221 15.50 -15.31 19.95
CA TRP A 221 14.62 -14.47 20.75
C TRP A 221 14.99 -13.00 20.60
N ARG A 222 14.00 -12.15 20.39
CA ARG A 222 14.11 -10.71 20.19
C ARG A 222 13.45 -10.02 21.37
N ASN A 223 14.16 -9.08 22.01
CA ASN A 223 13.58 -8.22 23.03
C ASN A 223 12.66 -7.18 22.36
N VAL A 224 11.42 -7.56 22.06
CA VAL A 224 10.46 -6.72 21.32
C VAL A 224 10.21 -5.40 22.04
N SER A 225 10.12 -5.39 23.37
CA SER A 225 9.97 -4.16 24.15
C SER A 225 11.12 -3.19 23.90
N GLN A 226 12.36 -3.67 23.97
CA GLN A 226 13.54 -2.85 23.69
C GLN A 226 13.59 -2.39 22.23
N LEU A 227 13.21 -3.25 21.27
CA LEU A 227 13.11 -2.87 19.86
C LEU A 227 12.08 -1.75 19.65
N ARG A 228 10.95 -1.81 20.37
CA ARG A 228 9.90 -0.78 20.32
C ARG A 228 10.35 0.52 20.97
N ASP A 229 11.09 0.45 22.07
CA ASP A 229 11.68 1.62 22.72
C ASP A 229 12.73 2.29 21.82
N GLN A 230 13.60 1.50 21.19
CA GLN A 230 14.60 2.01 20.24
C GLN A 230 13.91 2.70 19.06
N GLN A 231 12.89 2.06 18.46
CA GLN A 231 12.10 2.69 17.40
C GLN A 231 11.52 4.03 17.85
N ALA A 232 10.94 4.10 19.05
CA ALA A 232 10.40 5.37 19.54
C ALA A 232 11.48 6.45 19.71
N GLN A 233 12.71 6.09 20.08
CA GLN A 233 13.86 7.00 20.20
C GLN A 233 14.40 7.43 18.84
N ASP A 234 14.50 6.51 17.88
CA ASP A 234 14.94 6.80 16.51
C ASP A 234 14.02 7.82 15.81
N PHE A 235 12.79 7.98 16.31
CA PHE A 235 11.78 8.88 15.78
C PHE A 235 11.60 10.16 16.62
N MET A 236 12.39 10.35 17.69
CA MET A 236 12.48 11.62 18.41
C MET A 236 13.69 12.41 17.95
N PRO A 237 13.59 13.74 17.81
CA PRO A 237 14.75 14.56 17.48
C PRO A 237 15.80 14.38 18.57
N ILE A 238 17.08 14.25 18.16
CA ILE A 238 18.20 14.43 19.09
C ILE A 238 18.02 15.83 19.65
N GLN A 239 17.58 15.94 20.91
CA GLN A 239 17.75 17.20 21.62
C GLN A 239 19.23 17.50 21.56
N SER A 240 19.61 18.51 20.79
CA SER A 240 20.97 19.01 20.78
C SER A 240 21.31 19.23 22.24
N HIS A 241 22.23 18.45 22.77
CA HIS A 241 22.90 18.77 24.01
C HIS A 241 23.56 20.12 23.77
N GLU A 242 22.85 21.21 24.08
CA GLU A 242 23.46 22.49 24.36
C GLU A 242 24.42 22.21 25.51
N GLN A 243 25.70 22.10 25.15
CA GLN A 243 26.78 22.20 26.10
C GLN A 243 26.66 23.56 26.76
N VAL A 244 26.02 23.58 27.93
CA VAL A 244 26.23 24.61 28.94
C VAL A 244 27.68 24.46 29.40
N ASN A 245 28.60 25.07 28.65
CA ASN A 245 29.91 25.45 29.14
C ASN A 245 29.91 26.96 29.32
N ALA A 246 29.30 27.39 30.43
CA ALA A 246 29.63 28.66 31.05
C ALA A 246 30.80 28.39 32.00
N HIS A 247 32.01 28.82 31.63
CA HIS A 247 33.06 29.34 32.52
C HIS A 247 34.10 30.11 31.72
#